data_AF-A0A926RTE1-F1
#
_entry.id   AF-A0A926RTE1-F1
#
_cell.length_a   1.000
_cell.length_b   1.000
_cell.length_c   1.000
_cell.angle_alpha   90.00
_cell.angle_beta   90.00
_cell.angle_gamma   90.00
#
_symmetry.space_group_name_H-M   'P 1'
#
loop_
_entity.id
_entity.type
_entity.pdbx_description
1 polymer ?
#
loop_
_entity_poly.entity_id
_entity_poly.type
_entity_poly.pdbx_seq_one_letter_code
_entity_poly.pdbx_strand_id
1 'polypeptide(L)'
;MVKIIEQLTTLKKPYFHLLVCNESQLEQLYNKVKKEKPQTRSFYVEGLQCKTDEGFDEEFSTQLDLDITFFTNLAAFDEVINEELEWKGWNGFILFIAHFWEFLQYSKGYQSMMEVIKDAVEEWAAGRNYNPNYPTPPMPFHVVLHCEPGDEEELIKKMKDGGVEEYEVLNWEDIAQES
;
A
#
# COMPACT_ATOMS: atom_id res chain seq x y z
N MET A 1 2.83 19.24 -0.51
CA MET A 1 2.23 17.98 -1.00
C MET A 1 2.85 17.49 -2.29
N VAL A 2 3.29 18.37 -3.21
CA VAL A 2 3.80 17.94 -4.52
C VAL A 2 4.97 16.96 -4.37
N LYS A 3 5.91 17.27 -3.47
CA LYS A 3 7.10 16.45 -3.23
C LYS A 3 6.79 15.04 -2.73
N ILE A 4 5.83 14.86 -1.81
CA ILE A 4 5.44 13.51 -1.37
C ILE A 4 4.77 12.73 -2.49
N ILE A 5 3.91 13.37 -3.29
CA ILE A 5 3.28 12.73 -4.46
C ILE A 5 4.34 12.31 -5.47
N GLU A 6 5.35 13.13 -5.71
CA GLU A 6 6.49 12.76 -6.55
C GLU A 6 7.23 11.55 -5.95
N GLN A 7 7.56 11.59 -4.67
CA GLN A 7 8.25 10.50 -3.98
C GLN A 7 7.50 9.17 -4.10
N LEU A 8 6.19 9.15 -3.84
CA LEU A 8 5.33 7.96 -3.92
C LEU A 8 5.20 7.38 -5.34
N THR A 9 5.78 8.04 -6.36
CA THR A 9 5.77 7.59 -7.76
C THR A 9 7.16 7.29 -8.30
N THR A 10 8.17 7.12 -7.44
CA THR A 10 9.57 6.89 -7.83
C THR A 10 10.10 5.61 -7.23
N LEU A 11 11.12 4.99 -7.82
CA LEU A 11 11.76 3.79 -7.24
C LEU A 11 12.64 4.11 -6.00
N LYS A 12 12.41 5.25 -5.33
CA LYS A 12 13.24 5.72 -4.23
C LYS A 12 12.70 5.20 -2.90
N LYS A 13 13.53 4.38 -2.23
CA LYS A 13 13.29 3.94 -0.85
C LYS A 13 13.21 5.12 0.15
N PRO A 14 12.53 4.95 1.29
CA PRO A 14 11.75 3.76 1.67
C PRO A 14 10.42 3.68 0.89
N TYR A 15 9.89 2.46 0.75
CA TYR A 15 8.63 2.20 0.06
C TYR A 15 7.42 2.18 1.03
N PHE A 16 7.67 2.02 2.32
CA PHE A 16 6.65 2.11 3.37
C PHE A 16 6.69 3.48 4.03
N HIS A 17 5.51 4.08 4.21
CA HIS A 17 5.34 5.39 4.81
C HIS A 17 4.26 5.33 5.88
N LEU A 18 4.58 5.72 7.11
CA LEU A 18 3.60 5.95 8.17
C LEU A 18 3.16 7.41 8.11
N LEU A 19 1.93 7.67 7.66
CA LEU A 19 1.37 9.01 7.56
C LEU A 19 0.57 9.33 8.82
N VAL A 20 1.09 10.29 9.59
CA VAL A 20 0.45 10.84 10.78
C VAL A 20 -0.49 11.97 10.37
N CYS A 21 -1.79 11.66 10.35
CA CYS A 21 -2.84 12.58 9.93
C CYS A 21 -4.21 12.10 10.46
N ASN A 22 -5.26 12.87 10.23
CA ASN A 22 -6.62 12.36 10.38
C ASN A 22 -7.15 11.76 9.07
N GLU A 23 -8.25 11.03 9.15
CA GLU A 23 -8.92 10.39 8.01
C GLU A 23 -9.17 11.35 6.82
N SER A 24 -9.72 12.55 7.09
CA SER A 24 -10.00 13.52 6.02
C SER A 24 -8.74 14.00 5.30
N GLN A 25 -7.61 14.05 5.99
CA GLN A 25 -6.31 14.41 5.41
C GLN A 25 -5.74 13.26 4.55
N LEU A 26 -5.90 12.01 5.00
CA LEU A 26 -5.55 10.83 4.20
C LEU A 26 -6.34 10.81 2.88
N GLU A 27 -7.66 10.99 2.95
CA GLU A 27 -8.52 11.06 1.76
C GLU A 27 -8.10 12.21 0.82
N GLN A 28 -7.71 13.36 1.36
CA GLN A 28 -7.21 14.47 0.57
C GLN A 28 -5.95 14.08 -0.22
N LEU A 29 -4.99 13.39 0.43
CA LEU A 29 -3.79 12.90 -0.26
C LEU A 29 -4.13 11.87 -1.33
N TYR A 30 -4.95 10.87 -1.00
CA TYR A 30 -5.40 9.83 -1.94
C TYR A 30 -6.04 10.43 -3.20
N ASN A 31 -6.99 11.35 -3.01
CA ASN A 31 -7.69 12.01 -4.11
C ASN A 31 -6.75 12.88 -4.94
N LYS A 32 -5.78 13.55 -4.30
CA LYS A 32 -4.78 14.37 -4.98
C LYS A 32 -3.83 13.52 -5.83
N VAL A 33 -3.35 12.39 -5.30
CA VAL A 33 -2.54 11.41 -6.04
C VAL A 33 -3.28 10.91 -7.27
N LYS A 34 -4.55 10.47 -7.12
CA LYS A 34 -5.35 10.01 -8.27
C LYS A 34 -5.52 11.06 -9.36
N LYS A 35 -5.68 12.32 -8.96
CA LYS A 35 -5.84 13.44 -9.89
C LYS A 35 -4.53 13.81 -10.60
N GLU A 36 -3.41 13.85 -9.87
CA GLU A 36 -2.12 14.34 -10.38
C GLU A 36 -1.28 13.25 -11.05
N LYS A 37 -1.49 11.98 -10.68
CA LYS A 37 -0.74 10.82 -11.17
C LYS A 37 -1.71 9.76 -11.70
N PRO A 38 -2.50 10.06 -12.75
CA PRO A 38 -3.52 9.14 -13.26
C PRO A 38 -2.94 7.85 -13.88
N GLN A 39 -1.62 7.80 -14.14
CA GLN A 39 -0.91 6.61 -14.61
C GLN A 39 -0.35 5.76 -13.47
N THR A 40 -0.57 6.15 -12.22
CA THR A 40 -0.21 5.39 -11.02
C THR A 40 -1.49 4.83 -10.42
N ARG A 41 -1.58 3.50 -10.31
CA ARG A 41 -2.76 2.87 -9.73
C ARG A 41 -2.72 3.06 -8.22
N SER A 42 -3.79 3.66 -7.67
CA SER A 42 -3.92 3.92 -6.24
C SER A 42 -5.05 3.08 -5.66
N PHE A 43 -4.76 2.28 -4.65
CA PHE A 43 -5.71 1.47 -3.89
C PHE A 43 -5.97 2.13 -2.54
N TYR A 44 -7.18 1.97 -2.01
CA TYR A 44 -7.56 2.52 -0.71
C TYR A 44 -8.28 1.44 0.09
N VAL A 45 -7.59 0.86 1.07
CA VAL A 45 -8.11 -0.21 1.92
C VAL A 45 -8.59 0.41 3.23
N GLU A 46 -9.82 0.08 3.62
CA GLU A 46 -10.40 0.49 4.89
C GLU A 46 -10.13 -0.54 5.99
N GLY A 47 -9.17 -0.25 6.88
CA GLY A 47 -8.79 -1.13 7.99
C GLY A 47 -9.94 -1.47 8.94
N LEU A 48 -10.96 -0.60 9.04
CA LEU A 48 -12.16 -0.88 9.83
C LEU A 48 -13.02 -2.03 9.27
N GLN A 49 -12.90 -2.35 7.98
CA GLN A 49 -13.56 -3.50 7.37
C GLN A 49 -12.78 -4.81 7.60
N CYS A 50 -11.47 -4.72 7.86
CA CYS A 50 -10.58 -5.88 8.05
C CYS A 50 -10.61 -6.48 9.47
N LYS A 51 -11.75 -6.38 10.17
CA LYS A 51 -11.89 -6.85 11.57
C LYS A 51 -12.10 -8.36 11.70
N THR A 52 -12.37 -9.03 10.59
CA THR A 52 -12.50 -10.48 10.47
C THR A 52 -11.74 -10.92 9.24
N ASP A 53 -11.37 -12.21 9.18
CA ASP A 53 -10.70 -12.76 7.99
C ASP A 53 -11.58 -12.59 6.72
N GLU A 54 -12.90 -12.76 6.86
CA GLU A 54 -13.88 -12.54 5.77
C GLU A 54 -13.95 -11.06 5.35
N GLY A 55 -14.06 -10.12 6.30
CA GLY A 55 -14.10 -8.69 5.98
C GLY A 55 -12.79 -8.17 5.41
N PHE A 56 -11.67 -8.81 5.80
CA PHE A 56 -10.37 -8.59 5.18
C PHE A 56 -10.38 -9.02 3.70
N ASP A 57 -10.80 -10.27 3.42
CA ASP A 57 -10.83 -10.81 2.05
C ASP A 57 -11.77 -9.97 1.17
N GLU A 58 -12.96 -9.62 1.67
CA GLU A 58 -13.94 -8.79 0.96
C GLU A 58 -13.42 -7.39 0.63
N GLU A 59 -12.76 -6.72 1.59
CA GLU A 59 -12.22 -5.38 1.38
C GLU A 59 -11.11 -5.40 0.32
N PHE A 60 -10.13 -6.31 0.46
CA PHE A 60 -9.05 -6.40 -0.50
C PHE A 60 -9.57 -6.80 -1.89
N SER A 61 -10.48 -7.76 -1.96
CA SER A 61 -11.14 -8.11 -3.23
C SER A 61 -11.81 -6.93 -3.88
N THR A 62 -12.57 -6.15 -3.11
CA THR A 62 -13.29 -5.00 -3.64
C THR A 62 -12.34 -3.92 -4.15
N GLN A 63 -11.29 -3.58 -3.38
CA GLN A 63 -10.40 -2.47 -3.73
C GLN A 63 -9.45 -2.81 -4.88
N LEU A 64 -9.10 -4.09 -5.01
CA LEU A 64 -8.22 -4.59 -6.05
C LEU A 64 -8.97 -5.05 -7.30
N ASP A 65 -10.30 -4.99 -7.30
CA ASP A 65 -11.18 -5.50 -8.37
C ASP A 65 -10.96 -7.00 -8.63
N LEU A 66 -10.92 -7.75 -7.53
CA LEU A 66 -10.51 -9.14 -7.39
C LEU A 66 -11.73 -10.01 -7.04
N ASP A 67 -11.88 -11.17 -7.68
CA ASP A 67 -12.96 -12.12 -7.32
C ASP A 67 -12.64 -12.76 -5.94
N ILE A 68 -13.58 -12.71 -4.99
CA ILE A 68 -13.42 -13.11 -3.57
C ILE A 68 -12.93 -14.56 -3.42
N THR A 69 -13.21 -15.41 -4.41
CA THR A 69 -12.77 -16.82 -4.40
C THR A 69 -11.25 -17.01 -4.48
N PHE A 70 -10.48 -15.96 -4.79
CA PHE A 70 -9.04 -16.00 -4.94
C PHE A 70 -8.24 -15.83 -3.63
N PHE A 71 -8.82 -15.25 -2.58
CA PHE A 71 -8.07 -14.95 -1.34
C PHE A 71 -7.76 -16.16 -0.47
N THR A 72 -8.20 -17.36 -0.86
CA THR A 72 -7.82 -18.58 -0.15
C THR A 72 -6.31 -18.88 -0.21
N ASN A 73 -5.55 -18.26 -1.12
CA ASN A 73 -4.09 -18.29 -1.16
C ASN A 73 -3.52 -16.96 -1.69
N LEU A 74 -2.59 -16.35 -0.94
CA LEU A 74 -1.89 -15.09 -1.27
C LEU A 74 -1.07 -15.11 -2.58
N ALA A 75 -0.93 -16.27 -3.24
CA ALA A 75 -0.45 -16.37 -4.61
C ALA A 75 -1.34 -15.61 -5.61
N ALA A 76 -2.64 -15.52 -5.34
CA ALA A 76 -3.57 -14.80 -6.19
C ALA A 76 -3.43 -13.27 -6.10
N PHE A 77 -2.96 -12.73 -4.97
CA PHE A 77 -2.70 -11.30 -4.83
C PHE A 77 -1.53 -10.89 -5.73
N ASP A 78 -0.45 -11.67 -5.76
CA ASP A 78 0.66 -11.43 -6.68
C ASP A 78 0.24 -11.64 -8.15
N GLU A 79 -0.44 -12.75 -8.46
CA GLU A 79 -0.95 -13.03 -9.81
C GLU A 79 -1.89 -11.93 -10.33
N VAL A 80 -2.77 -11.36 -9.51
CA VAL A 80 -3.68 -10.31 -9.99
C VAL A 80 -3.05 -8.94 -10.09
N ILE A 81 -2.13 -8.57 -9.18
CA ILE A 81 -1.33 -7.36 -9.40
C ILE A 81 -0.55 -7.50 -10.72
N ASN A 82 0.00 -8.70 -11.01
CA ASN A 82 0.69 -9.01 -12.26
C ASN A 82 -0.21 -8.89 -13.50
N GLU A 83 -1.39 -9.51 -13.50
CA GLU A 83 -2.30 -9.52 -14.64
C GLU A 83 -2.93 -8.15 -14.94
N GLU A 84 -3.28 -7.37 -13.90
CA GLU A 84 -3.81 -6.02 -14.08
C GLU A 84 -2.78 -5.07 -14.73
N LEU A 85 -1.47 -5.31 -14.53
CA LEU A 85 -0.41 -4.45 -15.08
C LEU A 85 -0.07 -4.70 -16.51
N GLU A 86 0.02 -5.97 -16.91
CA GLU A 86 0.39 -6.33 -18.26
C GLU A 86 -0.57 -5.70 -19.28
N TRP A 87 -1.83 -5.48 -18.89
CA TRP A 87 -2.87 -5.02 -19.79
C TRP A 87 -3.24 -3.53 -19.68
N LYS A 88 -3.07 -2.89 -18.51
CA LYS A 88 -3.55 -1.51 -18.28
C LYS A 88 -2.47 -0.43 -18.46
N GLY A 89 -1.18 -0.79 -18.49
CA GLY A 89 -0.07 0.14 -18.76
C GLY A 89 0.23 1.13 -17.63
N TRP A 90 0.03 0.73 -16.37
CA TRP A 90 0.35 1.55 -15.22
C TRP A 90 1.87 1.75 -15.06
N ASN A 91 2.25 2.89 -14.49
CA ASN A 91 3.65 3.27 -14.22
C ASN A 91 4.06 3.06 -12.75
N GLY A 92 3.20 2.45 -11.95
CA GLY A 92 3.46 2.19 -10.53
C GLY A 92 2.19 2.12 -9.69
N PHE A 93 2.41 1.88 -8.39
CA PHE A 93 1.37 1.60 -7.41
C PHE A 93 1.52 2.37 -6.13
N ILE A 94 0.38 2.71 -5.55
CA ILE A 94 0.31 3.22 -4.19
C ILE A 94 -0.85 2.51 -3.48
N LEU A 95 -0.55 1.80 -2.40
CA LEU A 95 -1.55 1.22 -1.50
C LEU A 95 -1.71 2.12 -0.30
N PHE A 96 -2.90 2.70 -0.13
CA PHE A 96 -3.29 3.40 1.10
C PHE A 96 -4.03 2.42 2.00
N ILE A 97 -3.63 2.33 3.26
CA ILE A 97 -4.35 1.59 4.30
C ILE A 97 -4.82 2.58 5.35
N ALA A 98 -6.11 2.91 5.31
CA ALA A 98 -6.78 3.70 6.33
C ALA A 98 -6.98 2.87 7.60
N HIS A 99 -7.09 3.53 8.75
CA HIS A 99 -7.35 2.87 10.03
C HIS A 99 -6.42 1.65 10.27
N PHE A 100 -5.11 1.86 10.05
CA PHE A 100 -4.14 0.77 10.05
C PHE A 100 -4.00 0.12 11.42
N TRP A 101 -4.30 0.85 12.49
CA TRP A 101 -4.34 0.29 13.84
C TRP A 101 -5.37 -0.83 13.96
N GLU A 102 -6.58 -0.60 13.46
CA GLU A 102 -7.66 -1.58 13.47
C GLU A 102 -7.35 -2.77 12.57
N PHE A 103 -6.71 -2.52 11.43
CA PHE A 103 -6.18 -3.56 10.57
C PHE A 103 -5.22 -4.53 11.32
N LEU A 104 -4.33 -3.98 12.16
CA LEU A 104 -3.34 -4.75 12.91
C LEU A 104 -3.92 -5.52 14.10
N GLN A 105 -4.98 -5.00 14.75
CA GLN A 105 -5.50 -5.60 15.98
C GLN A 105 -6.30 -6.89 15.73
N TYR A 106 -7.00 -6.97 14.60
CA TYR A 106 -8.07 -7.95 14.43
C TYR A 106 -7.75 -9.02 13.38
N SER A 107 -6.83 -8.77 12.46
CA SER A 107 -6.44 -9.79 11.48
C SER A 107 -5.45 -10.78 12.10
N LYS A 108 -5.88 -12.04 12.25
CA LYS A 108 -5.00 -13.12 12.75
C LYS A 108 -3.81 -13.41 11.83
N GLY A 109 -3.87 -12.92 10.60
CA GLY A 109 -2.83 -13.04 9.57
C GLY A 109 -2.07 -11.74 9.26
N TYR A 110 -2.16 -10.68 10.08
CA TYR A 110 -1.53 -9.39 9.73
C TYR A 110 -0.03 -9.51 9.44
N GLN A 111 0.70 -10.36 10.18
CA GLN A 111 2.14 -10.56 9.95
C GLN A 111 2.39 -11.15 8.57
N SER A 112 1.68 -12.23 8.22
CA SER A 112 1.76 -12.84 6.89
C SER A 112 1.33 -11.87 5.78
N MET A 113 0.39 -10.97 6.06
CA MET A 113 -0.02 -9.94 5.12
C MET A 113 1.06 -8.87 4.93
N MET A 114 1.66 -8.37 6.01
CA MET A 114 2.76 -7.41 5.93
C MET A 114 3.98 -8.01 5.22
N GLU A 115 4.24 -9.31 5.43
CA GLU A 115 5.22 -10.08 4.66
C GLU A 115 4.87 -10.09 3.17
N VAL A 116 3.63 -10.40 2.79
CA VAL A 116 3.22 -10.42 1.37
C VAL A 116 3.27 -9.04 0.72
N ILE A 117 2.80 -7.99 1.40
CA ILE A 117 2.87 -6.62 0.88
C ILE A 117 4.34 -6.23 0.68
N LYS A 118 5.22 -6.59 1.63
CA LYS A 118 6.65 -6.35 1.53
C LYS A 118 7.28 -7.10 0.36
N ASP A 119 7.03 -8.39 0.23
CA ASP A 119 7.54 -9.21 -0.86
C ASP A 119 7.10 -8.65 -2.21
N ALA A 120 5.82 -8.28 -2.33
CA ALA A 120 5.31 -7.62 -3.53
C ALA A 120 6.05 -6.31 -3.82
N VAL A 121 6.18 -5.42 -2.83
CA VAL A 121 6.90 -4.14 -2.98
C VAL A 121 8.34 -4.37 -3.45
N GLU A 122 9.06 -5.31 -2.85
CA GLU A 122 10.45 -5.63 -3.20
C GLU A 122 10.57 -6.23 -4.60
N GLU A 123 9.68 -7.15 -4.96
CA GLU A 123 9.66 -7.78 -6.27
C GLU A 123 9.34 -6.77 -7.39
N TRP A 124 8.35 -5.91 -7.17
CA TRP A 124 8.00 -4.83 -8.10
C TRP A 124 9.13 -3.82 -8.26
N ALA A 125 9.79 -3.44 -7.17
CA ALA A 125 10.93 -2.53 -7.20
C ALA A 125 12.16 -3.15 -7.89
N ALA A 126 12.33 -4.47 -7.84
CA ALA A 126 13.41 -5.18 -8.52
C ALA A 126 13.11 -5.42 -10.01
N GLY A 127 11.82 -5.47 -10.39
CA GLY A 127 11.38 -5.94 -11.69
C GLY A 127 11.48 -7.46 -11.82
N ARG A 128 10.93 -8.01 -12.90
CA ARG A 128 10.85 -9.46 -13.15
C ARG A 128 11.41 -9.83 -14.51
N ASN A 129 12.02 -11.00 -14.58
CA ASN A 129 12.48 -11.59 -15.83
C ASN A 129 12.09 -13.08 -15.91
N TYR A 130 10.87 -13.42 -15.46
CA TYR A 130 10.36 -14.79 -15.53
C TYR A 130 10.17 -15.26 -16.99
N ASN A 131 9.82 -14.33 -17.88
CA ASN A 131 9.76 -14.57 -19.32
C ASN A 131 10.81 -13.70 -20.04
N PRO A 132 11.86 -14.28 -20.64
CA PRO A 132 12.91 -13.54 -21.35
C PRO A 132 12.38 -12.69 -22.51
N ASN A 133 11.20 -13.00 -23.04
CA ASN A 133 10.58 -12.27 -24.14
C ASN A 133 9.73 -11.09 -23.66
N TYR A 134 9.35 -11.06 -22.39
CA TYR A 134 8.50 -10.05 -21.78
C TYR A 134 9.01 -9.73 -20.36
N PRO A 135 10.20 -9.11 -20.23
CA PRO A 135 10.69 -8.69 -18.93
C PRO A 135 9.83 -7.54 -18.40
N THR A 136 9.48 -7.60 -17.12
CA THR A 136 8.79 -6.53 -16.43
C THR A 136 9.83 -5.62 -15.80
N PRO A 137 9.96 -4.36 -16.27
CA PRO A 137 10.93 -3.45 -15.68
C PRO A 137 10.58 -3.12 -14.22
N PRO A 138 11.56 -2.69 -13.42
CA PRO A 138 11.32 -2.11 -12.09
C PRO A 138 10.20 -1.07 -12.09
N MET A 139 9.24 -1.20 -11.19
CA MET A 139 8.15 -0.25 -11.01
C MET A 139 7.98 0.16 -9.54
N PRO A 140 7.68 1.45 -9.28
CA PRO A 140 7.49 1.92 -7.92
C PRO A 140 6.20 1.34 -7.35
N PHE A 141 6.31 0.76 -6.15
CA PHE A 141 5.18 0.35 -5.33
C PHE A 141 5.40 0.90 -3.92
N HIS A 142 4.59 1.89 -3.55
CA HIS A 142 4.61 2.48 -2.22
C HIS A 142 3.39 2.09 -1.41
N VAL A 143 3.57 2.03 -0.09
CA VAL A 143 2.51 1.74 0.88
C VAL A 143 2.42 2.90 1.87
N VAL A 144 1.24 3.48 2.00
CA VAL A 144 0.93 4.58 2.92
C VAL A 144 0.02 4.03 4.01
N LEU A 145 0.53 4.01 5.24
CA LEU A 145 -0.13 3.48 6.42
C LEU A 145 -0.64 4.64 7.26
N HIS A 146 -1.95 4.69 7.49
CA HIS A 146 -2.58 5.74 8.27
C HIS A 146 -2.32 5.58 9.77
N CYS A 147 -1.95 6.68 10.42
CA CYS A 147 -1.79 6.78 11.87
C CYS A 147 -2.48 8.05 12.35
N GLU A 148 -3.41 7.91 13.31
CA GLU A 148 -3.94 9.08 14.01
C GLU A 148 -2.84 9.67 14.92
N PRO A 149 -2.82 11.00 15.14
CA PRO A 149 -1.83 11.64 16.00
C PRO A 149 -1.89 11.10 17.44
N GLY A 150 -0.75 10.66 17.97
CA GLY A 150 -0.60 10.10 19.31
C GLY A 150 -0.46 8.58 19.38
N ASP A 151 -0.74 7.85 18.30
CA ASP A 151 -0.63 6.39 18.23
C ASP A 151 0.68 5.91 17.57
N GLU A 152 1.59 6.82 17.22
CA GLU A 152 2.74 6.57 16.34
C GLU A 152 3.68 5.52 16.92
N GLU A 153 4.01 5.64 18.21
CA GLU A 153 4.98 4.75 18.87
C GLU A 153 4.51 3.29 18.88
N GLU A 154 3.22 3.07 19.14
CA GLU A 154 2.65 1.73 19.21
C GLU A 154 2.51 1.10 17.82
N LEU A 155 2.07 1.89 16.83
CA LEU A 155 2.00 1.50 15.43
C LEU A 155 3.38 1.14 14.86
N ILE A 156 4.39 1.97 15.12
CA ILE A 156 5.77 1.69 14.70
C ILE A 156 6.26 0.36 15.27
N LYS A 157 5.96 0.08 16.54
CA LYS A 157 6.34 -1.19 17.16
C LYS A 157 5.68 -2.37 16.44
N LYS A 158 4.38 -2.28 16.15
CA LYS A 158 3.65 -3.32 15.42
C LYS A 158 4.14 -3.51 13.99
N MET A 159 4.46 -2.44 13.28
CA MET A 159 5.06 -2.51 11.94
C MET A 159 6.37 -3.27 11.94
N LYS A 160 7.23 -3.00 12.93
CA LYS A 160 8.50 -3.72 13.11
C LYS A 160 8.29 -5.18 13.47
N ASP A 161 7.35 -5.47 14.36
CA ASP A 161 6.96 -6.85 14.71
C ASP A 161 6.37 -7.62 13.49
N GLY A 162 5.87 -6.90 12.48
CA GLY A 162 5.42 -7.41 11.19
C GLY A 162 6.49 -7.39 10.07
N GLY A 163 7.76 -7.11 10.39
CA GLY A 163 8.88 -7.21 9.43
C GLY A 163 9.15 -5.98 8.55
N VAL A 164 8.48 -4.85 8.81
CA VAL A 164 8.74 -3.57 8.14
C VAL A 164 9.82 -2.79 8.90
N GLU A 165 11.06 -2.90 8.44
CA GLU A 165 12.22 -2.25 9.06
C GLU A 165 12.60 -0.91 8.40
N GLU A 166 12.39 -0.79 7.09
CA GLU A 166 12.65 0.42 6.31
C GLU A 166 11.35 1.18 6.04
N TYR A 167 11.10 2.25 6.80
CA TYR A 167 9.94 3.12 6.63
C TYR A 167 10.29 4.59 6.87
N GLU A 168 9.44 5.48 6.39
CA GLU A 168 9.49 6.92 6.69
C GLU A 168 8.24 7.33 7.47
N VAL A 169 8.41 8.15 8.51
CA VAL A 169 7.28 8.80 9.19
C VAL A 169 7.05 10.15 8.56
N LEU A 170 5.82 10.41 8.14
CA LEU A 170 5.40 11.63 7.48
C LEU A 170 4.32 12.31 8.32
N ASN A 171 4.55 13.56 8.73
CA ASN A 171 3.50 14.33 9.39
C ASN A 171 2.73 15.16 8.37
N TRP A 172 1.40 15.22 8.54
CA TRP A 172 0.57 16.03 7.64
C TRP A 172 1.00 17.49 7.58
N GLU A 173 1.40 18.08 8.71
CA GLU A 173 1.79 19.50 8.77
C GLU A 173 2.98 19.81 7.86
N ASP A 174 3.95 18.90 7.81
CA ASP A 174 5.13 19.01 6.95
C ASP A 174 4.75 18.86 5.47
N ILE A 175 3.86 17.90 5.19
CA ILE A 175 3.38 17.64 3.83
C ILE A 175 2.51 18.79 3.31
N ALA A 176 1.64 19.36 4.13
CA ALA A 176 0.68 20.38 3.72
C ALA A 176 1.38 21.70 3.37
N GLN A 177 2.47 22.05 4.07
CA GLN A 177 3.24 23.28 3.84
C GLN A 177 4.04 23.28 2.53
N GLU A 178 4.34 22.11 1.96
CA GLU A 178 5.03 21.98 0.67
C GLU A 178 4.07 22.06 -0.54
N SER A 179 2.92 22.75 -0.42
CA SER A 179 1.84 22.77 -1.42
C SER A 179 1.71 24.11 -2.13
#